data_AF-A0A2Z6CP71-F1
#
_entry.id   AF-A0A2Z6CP71-F1
#
_cell.length_a   1.000
_cell.length_b   1.000
_cell.length_c   1.000
_cell.angle_alpha   90.00
_cell.angle_beta   90.00
_cell.angle_gamma   90.00
#
_symmetry.space_group_name_H-M   'P 1'
#
loop_
_entity.id
_entity.type
_entity.pdbx_description
1 polymer ?
#
loop_
_entity_poly.entity_id
_entity_poly.type
_entity_poly.pdbx_seq_one_letter_code
_entity_poly.pdbx_strand_id
1 'polypeptide(L)'
;MQAIEAPNLTVIAFENAVPVSQLPSVWQDIAKGLANVGISDPQSYVEMAQLFQYKLEQGDVDLFNERPELDYLKSPFSQLFGKLAWETLEFYGYDFIKTSYPDFATLLQDLESQGEEFANELKVARIGIELFQEFGYELPASFYHVHLAPIYRDHVFEERALRFDKRDIKHKRSWDAILHAGKVFAMQMKVQSIASKYGFTYQHGCGCNSHLSSIDTSCGVFEYEFTPEKRQRWLRSFIWTAWYEYAFFPIVPNTSYLT
;
A
#
# COMPACT_ATOMS: atom_id res chain seq x y z
N MET A 1 5.08 21.45 29.07
CA MET A 1 4.21 20.36 28.57
C MET A 1 3.94 19.41 29.72
N GLN A 2 2.73 19.41 30.26
CA GLN A 2 2.31 18.39 31.22
C GLN A 2 1.90 17.16 30.42
N ALA A 3 2.59 16.04 30.64
CA ALA A 3 2.13 14.75 30.16
C ALA A 3 0.80 14.44 30.87
N ILE A 4 -0.30 14.47 30.12
CA ILE A 4 -1.56 13.92 30.59
C ILE A 4 -1.39 12.41 30.45
N GLU A 5 -1.04 11.73 31.54
CA GLU A 5 -1.14 10.27 31.65
C GLU A 5 -2.62 9.89 31.56
N ALA A 6 -3.13 9.76 30.33
CA ALA A 6 -4.37 9.05 30.09
C ALA A 6 -4.06 7.55 30.20
N PRO A 7 -4.80 6.75 31.01
CA PRO A 7 -4.51 5.33 31.28
C PRO A 7 -4.61 4.40 30.06
N ASN A 8 -4.79 4.96 28.85
CA ASN A 8 -5.08 4.27 27.60
C ASN A 8 -4.18 4.71 26.44
N LEU A 9 -3.05 5.39 26.72
CA LEU A 9 -2.11 5.86 25.69
C LEU A 9 -0.70 5.36 25.97
N THR A 10 0.07 5.17 24.90
CA THR A 10 1.52 4.96 24.95
C THR A 10 2.23 6.09 24.20
N VAL A 11 3.54 6.20 24.37
CA VAL A 11 4.37 7.19 23.67
C VAL A 11 5.36 6.46 22.75
N ILE A 12 5.37 6.84 21.48
CA ILE A 12 6.29 6.33 20.46
C ILE A 12 6.92 7.54 19.77
N ALA A 13 8.25 7.60 19.73
CA ALA A 13 8.98 8.73 19.11
C ALA A 13 8.51 10.13 19.59
N PHE A 14 8.18 10.26 20.87
CA PHE A 14 7.64 11.48 21.50
C PHE A 14 6.23 11.89 21.05
N GLU A 15 5.52 11.01 20.32
CA GLU A 15 4.13 11.18 19.91
C GLU A 15 3.22 10.23 20.70
N ASN A 16 1.98 10.65 20.94
CA ASN A 16 0.97 9.79 21.54
C ASN A 16 0.54 8.70 20.54
N ALA A 17 0.29 7.49 21.04
CA ALA A 17 -0.19 6.37 20.25
C ALA A 17 -1.17 5.52 21.07
N VAL A 18 -1.99 4.71 20.39
CA VAL A 18 -2.82 3.72 21.09
C VAL A 18 -1.94 2.56 21.57
N PRO A 19 -2.25 1.90 22.71
CA PRO A 19 -1.56 0.67 23.10
C PRO A 19 -1.84 -0.45 22.10
N VAL A 20 -0.94 -1.43 22.01
CA VAL A 20 -1.10 -2.60 21.12
C VAL A 20 -2.45 -3.30 21.32
N SER A 21 -2.97 -3.36 22.55
CA SER A 21 -4.26 -3.96 22.86
C SER A 21 -5.47 -3.29 22.18
N GLN A 22 -5.29 -2.07 21.67
CA GLN A 22 -6.29 -1.31 20.91
C GLN A 22 -6.07 -1.38 19.40
N LEU A 23 -5.16 -2.24 18.92
CA LEU A 23 -5.05 -2.56 17.50
C LEU A 23 -5.92 -3.77 17.13
N PRO A 24 -6.22 -3.97 15.83
CA PRO A 24 -6.79 -5.22 15.33
C PRO A 24 -5.99 -6.45 15.79
N SER A 25 -6.66 -7.58 16.01
CA SER A 25 -6.05 -8.79 16.59
C SER A 25 -4.81 -9.25 15.84
N VAL A 26 -4.82 -9.17 14.51
CA VAL A 26 -3.67 -9.54 13.67
C VAL A 26 -2.41 -8.74 14.01
N TRP A 27 -2.52 -7.44 14.33
CA TRP A 27 -1.38 -6.64 14.76
C TRP A 27 -0.93 -6.96 16.18
N GLN A 28 -1.85 -7.35 17.06
CA GLN A 28 -1.50 -7.87 18.38
C GLN A 28 -0.72 -9.17 18.28
N ASP A 29 -1.08 -10.04 17.34
CA ASP A 29 -0.39 -11.30 17.07
C ASP A 29 0.98 -11.06 16.42
N ILE A 30 1.09 -10.08 15.51
CA ILE A 30 2.37 -9.63 14.96
C ILE A 30 3.28 -9.12 16.09
N ALA A 31 2.77 -8.27 16.98
CA ALA A 31 3.53 -7.71 18.10
C ALA A 31 4.02 -8.80 19.08
N LYS A 32 3.27 -9.89 19.24
CA LYS A 32 3.65 -11.04 20.08
C LYS A 32 4.54 -12.06 19.36
N GLY A 33 4.80 -11.88 18.06
CA GLY A 33 5.54 -12.84 17.24
C GLY A 33 4.76 -14.14 16.94
N LEU A 34 3.43 -14.11 17.06
CA LEU A 34 2.55 -15.26 16.79
C LEU A 34 2.13 -15.35 15.32
N ALA A 35 2.08 -14.21 14.62
CA ALA A 35 1.73 -14.16 13.21
C ALA A 35 2.92 -14.60 12.32
N ASN A 36 2.65 -15.40 11.29
CA ASN A 36 3.66 -15.82 10.31
C ASN A 36 3.90 -14.73 9.25
N VAL A 37 4.59 -13.66 9.66
CA VAL A 37 5.04 -12.57 8.78
C VAL A 37 6.51 -12.75 8.39
N GLY A 38 6.93 -12.08 7.31
CA GLY A 38 8.32 -12.08 6.86
C GLY A 38 9.07 -10.77 7.06
N ILE A 39 8.40 -9.75 7.61
CA ILE A 39 8.97 -8.41 7.88
C ILE A 39 10.21 -8.55 8.77
N SER A 40 11.29 -7.86 8.45
CA SER A 40 12.55 -7.95 9.20
C SER A 40 12.49 -7.30 10.58
N ASP A 41 11.74 -6.22 10.72
CA ASP A 41 11.48 -5.50 11.98
C ASP A 41 9.97 -5.31 12.20
N PRO A 42 9.25 -6.36 12.67
CA PRO A 42 7.80 -6.26 12.90
C PRO A 42 7.41 -5.17 13.90
N GLN A 43 8.28 -4.87 14.88
CA GLN A 43 7.99 -3.90 15.93
C GLN A 43 7.82 -2.49 15.37
N SER A 44 8.70 -2.06 14.45
CA SER A 44 8.55 -0.76 13.78
C SER A 44 7.20 -0.59 13.06
N TYR A 45 6.65 -1.68 12.51
CA TYR A 45 5.39 -1.64 11.77
C TYR A 45 4.19 -1.64 12.72
N VAL A 46 4.28 -2.37 13.84
CA VAL A 46 3.31 -2.28 14.94
C VAL A 46 3.25 -0.87 15.50
N GLU A 47 4.41 -0.24 15.73
CA GLU A 47 4.50 1.15 16.22
C GLU A 47 3.85 2.14 15.24
N MET A 48 4.09 1.97 13.93
CA MET A 48 3.38 2.74 12.91
C MET A 48 1.87 2.52 12.97
N ALA A 49 1.40 1.29 13.17
CA ALA A 49 -0.04 1.00 13.30
C ALA A 49 -0.65 1.68 14.53
N GLN A 50 0.06 1.67 15.67
CA GLN A 50 -0.36 2.38 16.89
C GLN A 50 -0.49 3.89 16.68
N LEU A 51 0.48 4.49 16.00
CA LEU A 51 0.45 5.92 15.65
C LEU A 51 -0.68 6.23 14.65
N PHE A 52 -0.86 5.40 13.63
CA PHE A 52 -1.88 5.60 12.61
C PHE A 52 -3.30 5.54 13.19
N GLN A 53 -3.59 4.54 14.02
CA GLN A 53 -4.88 4.41 14.71
C GLN A 53 -5.13 5.64 15.60
N TYR A 54 -4.15 6.03 16.42
CA TYR A 54 -4.27 7.18 17.30
C TYR A 54 -4.56 8.47 16.53
N LYS A 55 -3.79 8.74 15.46
CA LYS A 55 -3.93 9.98 14.69
C LYS A 55 -5.32 10.15 14.10
N LEU A 56 -5.88 9.07 13.54
CA LEU A 56 -7.23 9.13 12.97
C LEU A 56 -8.32 9.11 14.05
N GLU A 57 -8.16 8.36 15.14
CA GLU A 57 -9.13 8.35 16.25
C GLU A 57 -9.18 9.66 17.02
N GLN A 58 -8.06 10.37 17.17
CA GLN A 58 -7.99 11.62 17.93
C GLN A 58 -8.08 12.85 17.05
N GLY A 59 -8.18 12.69 15.73
CA GLY A 59 -8.08 13.82 14.79
C GLY A 59 -6.78 14.59 14.99
N ASP A 60 -5.70 13.90 15.32
CA ASP A 60 -4.34 14.44 15.42
C ASP A 60 -3.72 14.46 14.01
N VAL A 61 -4.28 15.36 13.21
CA VAL A 61 -3.93 15.59 11.80
C VAL A 61 -3.81 17.08 11.56
N ASP A 62 -3.00 17.47 10.58
CA ASP A 62 -2.71 18.88 10.28
C ASP A 62 -3.98 19.71 10.02
N LEU A 63 -5.05 19.09 9.50
CA LEU A 63 -6.33 19.77 9.24
C LEU A 63 -6.83 20.60 10.43
N PHE A 64 -6.87 20.04 11.65
CA PHE A 64 -7.41 20.73 12.82
C PHE A 64 -6.40 21.68 13.47
N ASN A 65 -5.11 21.45 13.24
CA ASN A 65 -4.05 22.35 13.69
C ASN A 65 -3.96 23.61 12.81
N GLU A 66 -4.08 23.44 11.50
CA GLU A 66 -4.00 24.52 10.50
C GLU A 66 -5.34 25.25 10.31
N ARG A 67 -6.46 24.60 10.62
CA ARG A 67 -7.81 25.18 10.55
C ARG A 67 -8.57 25.03 11.88
N PRO A 68 -8.19 25.79 12.93
CA PRO A 68 -8.84 25.71 14.23
C PRO A 68 -10.35 26.00 14.19
N GLU A 69 -10.83 26.74 13.20
CA GLU A 69 -12.25 27.00 12.98
C GLU A 69 -13.06 25.73 12.67
N LEU A 70 -12.41 24.62 12.28
CA LEU A 70 -13.04 23.33 12.01
C LEU A 70 -13.08 22.40 13.23
N ASP A 71 -12.62 22.83 14.42
CA ASP A 71 -12.53 21.97 15.62
C ASP A 71 -13.88 21.34 16.02
N TYR A 72 -14.99 22.02 15.75
CA TYR A 72 -16.34 21.46 15.95
C TYR A 72 -16.64 20.20 15.12
N LEU A 73 -15.88 19.97 14.04
CA LEU A 73 -15.95 18.77 13.19
C LEU A 73 -14.96 17.68 13.61
N LYS A 74 -14.10 17.93 14.60
CA LYS A 74 -13.08 16.98 15.03
C LYS A 74 -13.68 15.69 15.57
N SER A 75 -14.72 15.78 16.39
CA SER A 75 -15.41 14.59 16.93
C SER A 75 -16.02 13.70 15.84
N PRO A 76 -16.86 14.21 14.90
CA PRO A 76 -17.38 13.37 13.83
C PRO A 76 -16.30 12.86 12.87
N PHE A 77 -15.24 13.64 12.60
CA PHE A 77 -14.06 13.17 11.87
C PHE A 77 -13.43 11.97 12.58
N SER A 78 -13.09 12.12 13.86
CA SER A 78 -12.46 11.10 14.70
C SER A 78 -13.24 9.79 14.74
N GLN A 79 -14.57 9.87 14.85
CA GLN A 79 -15.42 8.68 14.87
C GLN A 79 -15.39 7.92 13.53
N LEU A 80 -15.50 8.64 12.41
CA LEU A 80 -15.47 8.05 11.08
C LEU A 80 -14.07 7.49 10.75
N PHE A 81 -13.05 8.32 10.88
CA PHE A 81 -11.69 7.97 10.48
C PHE A 81 -11.02 7.00 11.45
N GLY A 82 -11.37 7.00 12.73
CA GLY A 82 -10.96 5.96 13.66
C GLY A 82 -11.43 4.57 13.23
N LYS A 83 -12.68 4.45 12.76
CA LYS A 83 -13.21 3.20 12.18
C LYS A 83 -12.51 2.83 10.88
N LEU A 84 -12.29 3.80 9.98
CA LEU A 84 -11.57 3.56 8.73
C LEU A 84 -10.11 3.16 8.96
N ALA A 85 -9.44 3.73 9.98
CA ALA A 85 -8.12 3.29 10.42
C ALA A 85 -8.13 1.83 10.86
N TRP A 86 -9.10 1.43 11.69
CA TRP A 86 -9.20 0.04 12.15
C TRP A 86 -9.33 -0.92 10.97
N GLU A 87 -10.23 -0.64 10.02
CA GLU A 87 -10.41 -1.45 8.81
C GLU A 87 -9.14 -1.52 7.95
N THR A 88 -8.46 -0.38 7.77
CA THR A 88 -7.17 -0.31 7.06
C THR A 88 -6.14 -1.21 7.72
N LEU A 89 -5.96 -1.07 9.03
CA LEU A 89 -4.97 -1.82 9.77
C LEU A 89 -5.32 -3.31 9.77
N GLU A 90 -6.58 -3.67 9.98
CA GLU A 90 -7.01 -5.07 9.92
C GLU A 90 -6.67 -5.68 8.55
N PHE A 91 -7.03 -5.00 7.46
CA PHE A 91 -6.70 -5.45 6.11
C PHE A 91 -5.18 -5.65 5.93
N TYR A 92 -4.37 -4.61 6.17
CA TYR A 92 -2.94 -4.68 5.92
C TYR A 92 -2.21 -5.62 6.88
N GLY A 93 -2.70 -5.80 8.10
CA GLY A 93 -2.15 -6.79 9.02
C GLY A 93 -2.27 -8.21 8.45
N TYR A 94 -3.41 -8.56 7.86
CA TYR A 94 -3.55 -9.83 7.13
C TYR A 94 -2.75 -9.86 5.82
N ASP A 95 -2.65 -8.73 5.14
CA ASP A 95 -1.90 -8.60 3.88
C ASP A 95 -0.38 -8.80 4.07
N PHE A 96 0.14 -8.61 5.29
CA PHE A 96 1.54 -8.92 5.63
C PHE A 96 1.80 -10.39 6.00
N ILE A 97 0.76 -11.22 6.17
CA ILE A 97 0.95 -12.65 6.44
C ILE A 97 1.51 -13.33 5.19
N LYS A 98 2.52 -14.20 5.34
CA LYS A 98 3.22 -14.84 4.20
C LYS A 98 2.30 -15.53 3.21
N THR A 99 1.19 -16.11 3.66
CA THR A 99 0.20 -16.79 2.80
C THR A 99 -0.57 -15.84 1.89
N SER A 100 -0.53 -14.54 2.14
CA SER A 100 -1.18 -13.52 1.30
C SER A 100 -0.36 -13.18 0.05
N TYR A 101 0.94 -13.50 0.03
CA TYR A 101 1.85 -13.14 -1.07
C TYR A 101 1.65 -14.05 -2.29
N PRO A 102 1.95 -13.56 -3.51
CA PRO A 102 1.91 -14.39 -4.71
C PRO A 102 2.87 -15.58 -4.63
N ASP A 103 2.43 -16.74 -5.11
CA ASP A 103 3.33 -17.85 -5.40
C ASP A 103 3.98 -17.62 -6.77
N PHE A 104 5.13 -16.94 -6.75
CA PHE A 104 5.87 -16.63 -7.96
C PHE A 104 6.40 -17.86 -8.70
N ALA A 105 6.68 -18.96 -7.98
CA ALA A 105 7.20 -20.17 -8.60
C ALA A 105 6.11 -20.84 -9.44
N THR A 106 4.92 -21.00 -8.85
CA THR A 106 3.75 -21.53 -9.55
C THR A 106 3.34 -20.60 -10.70
N LEU A 107 3.28 -19.29 -10.48
CA LEU A 107 2.95 -18.31 -11.52
C LEU A 107 3.90 -18.40 -12.73
N LEU A 108 5.21 -18.48 -12.47
CA LEU A 108 6.20 -18.56 -13.55
C LEU A 108 6.06 -19.86 -14.33
N GLN A 109 5.91 -20.98 -13.64
CA GLN A 109 5.71 -22.29 -14.27
C GLN A 109 4.45 -22.33 -15.15
N ASP A 110 3.35 -21.75 -14.66
CA ASP A 110 2.09 -21.69 -15.39
C ASP A 110 2.23 -20.86 -16.68
N LEU A 111 2.89 -19.69 -16.61
CA LEU A 111 3.09 -18.82 -17.78
C LEU A 111 4.05 -19.43 -18.79
N GLU A 112 5.15 -20.05 -18.34
CA GLU A 112 6.10 -20.73 -19.22
C GLU A 112 5.45 -21.90 -19.97
N SER A 113 4.45 -22.56 -19.37
CA SER A 113 3.71 -23.66 -20.00
C SER A 113 2.76 -23.21 -21.14
N GLN A 114 2.39 -21.92 -21.19
CA GLN A 114 1.43 -21.39 -22.17
C GLN A 114 2.07 -20.96 -23.50
N GLY A 115 3.41 -20.97 -23.59
CA GLY A 115 4.15 -20.75 -24.85
C GLY A 115 4.43 -19.29 -25.19
N GLU A 116 4.90 -19.04 -26.41
CA GLU A 116 5.45 -17.74 -26.85
C GLU A 116 4.43 -16.59 -26.85
N GLU A 117 3.13 -16.89 -26.92
CA GLU A 117 2.06 -15.87 -26.90
C GLU A 117 2.00 -15.12 -25.55
N PHE A 118 2.51 -15.73 -24.48
CA PHE A 118 2.55 -15.15 -23.12
C PHE A 118 3.86 -14.42 -22.81
N ALA A 119 4.64 -14.06 -23.83
CA ALA A 119 5.95 -13.43 -23.65
C ALA A 119 5.89 -12.11 -22.85
N ASN A 120 4.78 -11.37 -22.94
CA ASN A 120 4.62 -10.13 -22.20
C ASN A 120 4.19 -10.36 -20.75
N GLU A 121 3.30 -11.32 -20.50
CA GLU A 121 2.89 -11.78 -19.17
C GLU A 121 4.09 -12.33 -18.42
N LEU A 122 4.96 -13.06 -19.09
CA LEU A 122 6.22 -13.56 -18.54
C LEU A 122 7.15 -12.41 -18.11
N LYS A 123 7.22 -11.32 -18.88
CA LYS A 123 7.96 -10.11 -18.48
C LYS A 123 7.34 -9.46 -17.25
N VAL A 124 6.01 -9.36 -17.17
CA VAL A 124 5.31 -8.83 -15.98
C VAL A 124 5.59 -9.69 -14.75
N ALA A 125 5.53 -11.02 -14.87
CA ALA A 125 5.84 -11.93 -13.79
C ALA A 125 7.29 -11.77 -13.29
N ARG A 126 8.24 -11.62 -14.22
CA ARG A 126 9.65 -11.36 -13.89
C ARG A 126 9.86 -10.02 -13.18
N ILE A 127 9.12 -8.97 -13.57
CA ILE A 127 9.11 -7.71 -12.82
C ILE A 127 8.62 -7.94 -11.38
N GLY A 128 7.51 -8.67 -11.20
CA GLY A 128 7.01 -9.01 -9.87
C GLY A 128 8.03 -9.76 -9.01
N ILE A 129 8.77 -10.70 -9.61
CA ILE A 129 9.85 -11.43 -8.95
C ILE A 129 10.99 -10.50 -8.56
N GLU A 130 11.48 -9.63 -9.45
CA GLU A 130 12.53 -8.67 -9.13
C GLU A 130 12.10 -7.66 -8.06
N LEU A 131 10.83 -7.22 -8.07
CA LEU A 131 10.26 -6.42 -7.00
C LEU A 131 10.27 -7.17 -5.66
N PHE A 132 9.96 -8.46 -5.65
CA PHE A 132 10.02 -9.26 -4.43
C PHE A 132 11.46 -9.53 -3.98
N GLN A 133 12.41 -9.70 -4.90
CA GLN A 133 13.83 -9.80 -4.55
C GLN A 133 14.35 -8.48 -3.95
N GLU A 134 13.89 -7.35 -4.47
CA GLU A 134 14.24 -6.03 -3.98
C GLU A 134 13.64 -5.78 -2.58
N PHE A 135 12.34 -5.97 -2.41
CA PHE A 135 11.61 -5.52 -1.23
C PHE A 135 11.26 -6.62 -0.22
N GLY A 136 11.29 -7.88 -0.63
CA GLY A 136 10.97 -9.04 0.21
C GLY A 136 9.59 -8.95 0.84
N TYR A 137 9.54 -9.07 2.17
CA TYR A 137 8.30 -8.95 2.95
C TYR A 137 8.15 -7.58 3.61
N GLU A 138 8.98 -6.60 3.25
CA GLU A 138 8.88 -5.22 3.76
C GLU A 138 7.69 -4.46 3.16
N LEU A 139 7.17 -4.91 2.02
CA LEU A 139 5.95 -4.37 1.43
C LEU A 139 4.81 -5.38 1.56
N PRO A 140 3.56 -4.92 1.73
CA PRO A 140 2.42 -5.80 1.93
C PRO A 140 2.10 -6.57 0.64
N ALA A 141 1.45 -7.74 0.73
CA ALA A 141 1.20 -8.60 -0.42
C ALA A 141 0.47 -7.90 -1.59
N SER A 142 -0.46 -6.99 -1.28
CA SER A 142 -1.16 -6.16 -2.27
C SER A 142 -0.22 -5.34 -3.16
N PHE A 143 0.98 -4.99 -2.68
CA PHE A 143 2.01 -4.37 -3.51
C PHE A 143 2.40 -5.26 -4.70
N TYR A 144 2.61 -6.54 -4.46
CA TYR A 144 2.99 -7.47 -5.53
C TYR A 144 1.81 -7.81 -6.42
N HIS A 145 0.65 -8.08 -5.82
CA HIS A 145 -0.56 -8.42 -6.58
C HIS A 145 -0.96 -7.35 -7.59
N VAL A 146 -0.86 -6.06 -7.24
CA VAL A 146 -1.25 -5.00 -8.18
C VAL A 146 -0.29 -4.91 -9.38
N HIS A 147 1.00 -5.18 -9.20
CA HIS A 147 1.97 -5.19 -10.31
C HIS A 147 1.84 -6.45 -11.18
N LEU A 148 1.26 -7.53 -10.63
CA LEU A 148 0.92 -8.74 -11.38
C LEU A 148 -0.47 -8.68 -12.04
N ALA A 149 -1.31 -7.71 -11.67
CA ALA A 149 -2.67 -7.56 -12.19
C ALA A 149 -2.75 -7.59 -13.74
N PRO A 150 -1.80 -7.02 -14.52
CA PRO A 150 -1.84 -7.10 -15.98
C PRO A 150 -1.85 -8.52 -16.56
N ILE A 151 -1.32 -9.53 -15.84
CA ILE A 151 -1.29 -10.93 -16.30
C ILE A 151 -2.69 -11.53 -16.38
N TYR A 152 -3.63 -11.03 -15.59
CA TYR A 152 -5.00 -11.55 -15.51
C TYR A 152 -5.97 -10.78 -16.45
N ARG A 153 -5.44 -9.95 -17.33
CA ARG A 153 -6.19 -9.14 -18.30
C ARG A 153 -6.31 -9.85 -19.64
N ASP A 154 -7.10 -9.27 -20.52
CA ASP A 154 -7.27 -9.79 -21.87
C ASP A 154 -5.99 -9.51 -22.71
N HIS A 155 -5.25 -8.46 -22.35
CA HIS A 155 -3.91 -8.13 -22.86
C HIS A 155 -3.13 -7.30 -21.80
N VAL A 156 -1.81 -7.48 -21.65
CA VAL A 156 -1.04 -6.77 -20.60
C VAL A 156 -1.10 -5.23 -20.69
N PHE A 157 -1.11 -4.68 -21.91
CA PHE A 157 -1.21 -3.23 -22.19
C PHE A 157 -2.65 -2.70 -22.09
N GLU A 158 -3.60 -3.50 -21.61
CA GLU A 158 -4.97 -3.05 -21.44
C GLU A 158 -5.03 -1.90 -20.42
N GLU A 159 -5.46 -0.72 -20.87
CA GLU A 159 -5.82 0.40 -20.00
C GLU A 159 -7.20 0.14 -19.39
N ARG A 160 -7.25 -0.13 -18.08
CA ARG A 160 -8.54 -0.32 -17.39
C ARG A 160 -8.60 0.27 -16.00
N ALA A 161 -9.70 0.98 -15.75
CA ALA A 161 -10.16 1.43 -14.45
C ALA A 161 -10.45 0.27 -13.49
N LEU A 162 -9.62 0.13 -12.46
CA LEU A 162 -9.86 -0.75 -11.31
C LEU A 162 -11.26 -0.55 -10.69
N ARG A 163 -11.80 0.66 -10.78
CA ARG A 163 -13.14 1.01 -10.28
C ARG A 163 -14.29 0.41 -11.09
N PHE A 164 -14.09 0.15 -12.39
CA PHE A 164 -15.15 -0.29 -13.30
C PHE A 164 -15.07 -1.77 -13.66
N ASP A 165 -13.93 -2.44 -13.41
CA ASP A 165 -13.84 -3.88 -13.61
C ASP A 165 -14.46 -4.66 -12.44
N LYS A 166 -15.46 -5.49 -12.77
CA LYS A 166 -16.09 -6.39 -11.78
C LYS A 166 -15.11 -7.44 -11.24
N ARG A 167 -14.07 -7.79 -12.01
CA ARG A 167 -13.01 -8.73 -11.60
C ARG A 167 -12.21 -8.19 -10.41
N ASP A 168 -12.03 -6.87 -10.36
CA ASP A 168 -11.16 -6.21 -9.37
C ASP A 168 -11.93 -5.67 -8.16
N ILE A 169 -13.26 -5.79 -8.13
CA ILE A 169 -14.09 -5.11 -7.13
C ILE A 169 -13.71 -5.44 -5.68
N LYS A 170 -13.16 -6.64 -5.45
CA LYS A 170 -12.68 -7.12 -4.15
C LYS A 170 -11.33 -6.52 -3.74
N HIS A 171 -10.49 -6.17 -4.70
CA HIS A 171 -9.11 -5.71 -4.48
C HIS A 171 -8.93 -4.23 -4.79
N LYS A 172 -9.93 -3.57 -5.38
CA LYS A 172 -9.85 -2.17 -5.84
C LYS A 172 -9.30 -1.22 -4.79
N ARG A 173 -9.71 -1.37 -3.52
CA ARG A 173 -9.35 -0.43 -2.45
C ARG A 173 -7.88 -0.56 -2.08
N SER A 174 -7.37 -1.79 -1.97
CA SER A 174 -5.95 -2.02 -1.66
C SER A 174 -5.04 -1.72 -2.84
N TRP A 175 -5.44 -2.11 -4.04
CA TRP A 175 -4.65 -1.85 -5.24
C TRP A 175 -4.55 -0.36 -5.56
N ASP A 176 -5.67 0.38 -5.49
CA ASP A 176 -5.64 1.84 -5.70
C ASP A 176 -4.79 2.55 -4.64
N ALA A 177 -4.91 2.13 -3.37
CA ALA A 177 -4.08 2.67 -2.30
C ALA A 177 -2.58 2.45 -2.53
N ILE A 178 -2.18 1.27 -3.02
CA ILE A 178 -0.79 0.96 -3.36
C ILE A 178 -0.30 1.80 -4.55
N LEU A 179 -1.11 1.93 -5.61
CA LEU A 179 -0.75 2.74 -6.78
C LEU A 179 -0.62 4.23 -6.39
N HIS A 180 -1.54 4.74 -5.57
CA HIS A 180 -1.46 6.11 -5.06
C HIS A 180 -0.27 6.32 -4.13
N ALA A 181 0.13 5.31 -3.36
CA ALA A 181 1.36 5.35 -2.57
C ALA A 181 2.63 5.50 -3.45
N GLY A 182 2.55 5.22 -4.75
CA GLY A 182 3.56 5.57 -5.75
C GLY A 182 3.93 7.06 -5.78
N LYS A 183 3.10 7.96 -5.22
CA LYS A 183 3.49 9.37 -5.01
C LYS A 183 4.73 9.54 -4.11
N VAL A 184 5.10 8.50 -3.33
CA VAL A 184 6.43 8.38 -2.75
C VAL A 184 7.42 8.11 -3.88
N PHE A 185 7.88 9.19 -4.50
CA PHE A 185 8.62 9.19 -5.77
C PHE A 185 9.79 8.19 -5.82
N ALA A 186 10.54 8.03 -4.74
CA ALA A 186 11.65 7.07 -4.69
C ALA A 186 11.18 5.61 -4.92
N MET A 187 10.04 5.23 -4.36
CA MET A 187 9.46 3.90 -4.55
C MET A 187 9.03 3.70 -6.00
N GLN A 188 8.32 4.69 -6.56
CA GLN A 188 7.91 4.63 -7.96
C GLN A 188 9.11 4.56 -8.90
N MET A 189 10.16 5.36 -8.67
CA MET A 189 11.38 5.31 -9.48
C MET A 189 12.05 3.94 -9.45
N LYS A 190 12.05 3.25 -8.30
CA LYS A 190 12.59 1.88 -8.23
C LYS A 190 11.72 0.89 -9.00
N VAL A 191 10.39 0.96 -8.87
CA VAL A 191 9.45 0.13 -9.66
C VAL A 191 9.68 0.33 -11.15
N GLN A 192 9.74 1.58 -11.58
CA GLN A 192 9.97 1.96 -12.97
C GLN A 192 11.34 1.51 -13.49
N SER A 193 12.37 1.61 -12.65
CA SER A 193 13.72 1.15 -13.00
C SER A 193 13.71 -0.36 -13.29
N ILE A 194 13.08 -1.17 -12.43
CA ILE A 194 12.94 -2.61 -12.64
C ILE A 194 12.10 -2.89 -13.91
N ALA A 195 10.95 -2.23 -14.06
CA ALA A 195 10.08 -2.40 -15.22
C ALA A 195 10.80 -2.09 -16.55
N SER A 196 11.63 -1.04 -16.56
CA SER A 196 12.33 -0.58 -17.75
C SER A 196 13.28 -1.63 -18.34
N LYS A 197 13.87 -2.50 -17.51
CA LYS A 197 14.72 -3.63 -17.96
C LYS A 197 13.97 -4.61 -18.86
N TYR A 198 12.66 -4.68 -18.71
CA TYR A 198 11.77 -5.54 -19.49
C TYR A 198 11.11 -4.81 -20.66
N GLY A 199 11.54 -3.58 -20.93
CA GLY A 199 10.95 -2.73 -21.96
C GLY A 199 9.60 -2.15 -21.56
N PHE A 200 9.29 -2.08 -20.27
CA PHE A 200 8.01 -1.61 -19.74
C PHE A 200 8.14 -0.37 -18.84
N THR A 201 7.08 0.42 -18.77
CA THR A 201 6.88 1.48 -17.77
C THR A 201 5.48 1.34 -17.17
N TYR A 202 5.36 1.52 -15.86
CA TYR A 202 4.05 1.57 -15.22
C TYR A 202 3.49 2.98 -15.30
N GLN A 203 2.34 3.14 -15.93
CA GLN A 203 1.63 4.40 -15.87
C GLN A 203 0.62 4.33 -14.74
N HIS A 204 0.81 5.20 -13.75
CA HIS A 204 -0.25 5.60 -12.84
C HIS A 204 -0.42 7.11 -12.98
N GLY A 205 -1.64 7.55 -13.31
CA GLY A 205 -1.93 8.97 -13.39
C GLY A 205 -1.70 9.62 -12.02
N CYS A 206 -0.85 10.64 -11.95
CA CYS A 206 -0.74 11.48 -10.75
C CYS A 206 -1.83 12.56 -10.81
N GLY A 207 -3.05 12.13 -10.53
CA GLY A 207 -4.27 12.92 -10.48
C GLY A 207 -5.38 12.02 -10.00
N CYS A 208 -6.41 12.55 -9.35
CA CYS A 208 -7.54 11.78 -8.80
C CYS A 208 -8.39 11.03 -9.85
N ASN A 209 -7.84 10.71 -11.03
CA ASN A 209 -8.34 9.72 -11.97
C ASN A 209 -7.90 8.34 -11.48
N SER A 210 -8.66 7.82 -10.51
CA SER A 210 -8.57 6.54 -9.79
C SER A 210 -8.55 5.24 -10.63
N HIS A 211 -7.86 5.22 -11.78
CA HIS A 211 -8.30 4.36 -12.89
C HIS A 211 -7.23 3.63 -13.70
N LEU A 212 -5.92 3.67 -13.44
CA LEU A 212 -5.01 2.92 -14.30
C LEU A 212 -3.83 2.34 -13.51
N SER A 213 -3.81 1.01 -13.38
CA SER A 213 -2.56 0.27 -13.47
C SER A 213 -2.38 -0.08 -14.95
N SER A 214 -1.77 0.80 -15.74
CA SER A 214 -1.38 0.47 -17.11
C SER A 214 0.12 0.23 -17.17
N ILE A 215 0.51 -0.67 -18.06
CA ILE A 215 1.90 -0.89 -18.43
C ILE A 215 2.03 -0.44 -19.88
N ASP A 216 3.08 0.30 -20.20
CA ASP A 216 3.37 0.80 -21.55
C ASP A 216 4.81 0.42 -21.92
N THR A 217 5.16 0.56 -23.18
CA THR A 217 6.52 0.35 -23.69
C THR A 217 7.49 1.42 -23.18
N SER A 218 8.69 0.98 -22.78
CA SER A 218 9.80 1.87 -22.46
C SER A 218 10.73 2.02 -23.67
N CYS A 219 11.16 3.25 -23.96
CA CYS A 219 12.17 3.55 -24.99
C CYS A 219 13.61 3.43 -24.48
N GLY A 220 13.83 3.04 -23.22
CA GLY A 220 15.16 2.89 -22.63
C GLY A 220 15.14 2.26 -21.25
N VAL A 221 16.31 1.78 -20.80
CA VAL A 221 16.51 1.25 -19.45
C VAL A 221 17.11 2.36 -18.59
N PHE A 222 16.69 2.46 -17.33
CA PHE A 222 17.37 3.29 -16.34
C PHE A 222 17.52 2.55 -15.01
N GLU A 223 18.58 2.90 -14.28
CA GLU A 223 18.87 2.33 -12.98
C GLU A 223 18.57 3.34 -11.88
N TYR A 224 17.81 2.90 -10.87
CA TYR A 224 17.56 3.67 -9.66
C TYR A 224 17.81 2.78 -8.45
N GLU A 225 18.62 3.27 -7.52
CA GLU A 225 18.90 2.61 -6.26
C GLU A 225 18.56 3.52 -5.08
N PHE A 226 18.02 2.91 -4.02
CA PHE A 226 17.89 3.63 -2.76
C PHE A 226 19.27 3.82 -2.15
N THR A 227 19.52 5.00 -1.58
CA THR A 227 20.63 5.10 -0.63
C THR A 227 20.26 4.28 0.61
N PRO A 228 21.16 3.43 1.13
CA PRO A 228 20.86 2.55 2.26
C PRO A 228 20.27 3.29 3.48
N GLU A 229 20.73 4.51 3.72
CA GLU A 229 20.32 5.36 4.85
C GLU A 229 18.87 5.85 4.73
N LYS A 230 18.31 5.88 3.50
CA LYS A 230 16.97 6.39 3.24
C LYS A 230 15.97 5.28 2.90
N ARG A 231 16.43 4.05 2.63
CA ARG A 231 15.57 2.91 2.26
C ARG A 231 14.39 2.75 3.21
N GLN A 232 14.68 2.62 4.51
CA GLN A 232 13.64 2.41 5.52
C GLN A 232 12.67 3.59 5.62
N ARG A 233 13.14 4.82 5.42
CA ARG A 233 12.27 5.99 5.37
C ARG A 233 11.28 5.89 4.21
N TRP A 234 11.75 5.53 3.02
CA TRP A 234 10.88 5.43 1.85
C TRP A 234 9.87 4.30 1.96
N LEU A 235 10.26 3.14 2.50
CA LEU A 235 9.35 2.03 2.76
C LEU A 235 8.26 2.42 3.75
N ARG A 236 8.64 3.01 4.89
CA ARG A 236 7.67 3.46 5.90
C ARG A 236 6.76 4.58 5.36
N SER A 237 7.30 5.55 4.62
CA SER A 237 6.50 6.58 3.97
C SER A 237 5.51 5.99 2.97
N PHE A 238 5.92 4.98 2.21
CA PHE A 238 5.05 4.29 1.25
C PHE A 238 3.91 3.56 1.95
N ILE A 239 4.21 2.77 2.98
CA ILE A 239 3.21 2.03 3.75
C ILE A 239 2.24 2.99 4.44
N TRP A 240 2.77 4.03 5.09
CA TRP A 240 1.95 5.08 5.71
C TRP A 240 1.00 5.71 4.70
N THR A 241 1.52 6.00 3.51
CA THR A 241 0.73 6.56 2.41
C THR A 241 -0.32 5.58 1.92
N ALA A 242 0.01 4.30 1.75
CA ALA A 242 -0.95 3.28 1.35
C ALA A 242 -2.06 3.12 2.39
N TRP A 243 -1.74 3.12 3.67
CA TRP A 243 -2.75 3.08 4.74
C TRP A 243 -3.67 4.30 4.71
N TYR A 244 -3.08 5.49 4.53
CA TYR A 244 -3.84 6.72 4.37
C TYR A 244 -4.77 6.66 3.16
N GLU A 245 -4.26 6.32 1.98
CA GLU A 245 -5.06 6.22 0.75
C GLU A 245 -6.16 5.17 0.90
N TYR A 246 -5.88 4.02 1.53
CA TYR A 246 -6.88 3.00 1.81
C TYR A 246 -7.97 3.53 2.74
N ALA A 247 -7.61 4.23 3.83
CA ALA A 247 -8.58 4.81 4.76
C ALA A 247 -9.46 5.87 4.09
N PHE A 248 -8.90 6.68 3.20
CA PHE A 248 -9.59 7.80 2.57
C PHE A 248 -10.32 7.41 1.27
N PHE A 249 -9.96 6.31 0.61
CA PHE A 249 -10.59 5.88 -0.64
C PHE A 249 -12.13 5.87 -0.63
N PRO A 250 -12.82 5.43 0.45
CA PRO A 250 -14.28 5.43 0.49
C PRO A 250 -14.94 6.81 0.38
N ILE A 251 -14.21 7.90 0.62
CA ILE A 251 -14.76 9.28 0.58
C ILE A 251 -14.49 9.98 -0.75
N VAL A 252 -13.76 9.34 -1.68
CA VAL A 252 -13.48 9.91 -3.00
C VAL A 252 -14.81 10.04 -3.78
N PRO A 253 -15.23 11.27 -4.11
CA PRO A 253 -16.50 11.48 -4.79
C PRO A 253 -16.51 10.75 -6.13
N ASN A 254 -17.62 10.08 -6.43
CA ASN A 254 -17.85 9.49 -7.73
C ASN A 254 -18.84 10.34 -8.53
N THR A 255 -18.66 10.36 -9.84
CA THR A 255 -19.70 10.86 -10.75
C THR A 255 -19.74 10.01 -11.99
N SER A 256 -20.95 9.66 -12.44
CA SER A 256 -21.19 9.00 -13.73
C SER A 256 -20.92 9.92 -14.92
N TYR A 257 -20.49 11.16 -14.68
CA TYR A 257 -20.06 12.07 -15.73
C TYR A 257 -18.67 11.72 -16.29
N LEU A 258 -17.85 10.98 -15.54
CA LEU A 258 -16.48 10.59 -15.92
C LEU A 258 -16.38 9.17 -16.52
N THR A 259 -17.52 8.49 -16.69
CA THR A 259 -17.65 7.19 -17.38
C THR A 259 -18.12 7.39 -18.80
#